data_AF-A0A0A1DPH8-F1
#
_entry.id   AF-A0A0A1DPH8-F1
#
_cell.length_a   1.000
_cell.length_b   1.000
_cell.length_c   1.000
_cell.angle_alpha   90.00
_cell.angle_beta   90.00
_cell.angle_gamma   90.00
#
_symmetry.space_group_name_H-M   'P 1'
#
loop_
_entity.id
_entity.type
_entity.pdbx_description
1 polymer ?
#
loop_
_entity_poly.entity_id
_entity_poly.type
_entity_poly.pdbx_seq_one_letter_code
_entity_poly.pdbx_strand_id
1 'polypeptide(L)'
;MDDTVQRRSNLQVAYNKCLIDNGAKENTGREGVDLAVAPGEDADGNPIGPVVLEPVPPAARAACLSKLPVMPPELSPATNPDFHRQSLAYVACMRDGGLYVELLSHDNLDWTYAEGHSVPENSYQLEDDCLVEAFGG
;
A
#
# COMPACT_ATOMS: atom_id res chain seq x y z
N MET A 1 3.74 9.73 -16.10
CA MET A 1 4.67 9.34 -15.02
C MET A 1 3.80 8.62 -14.02
N ASP A 2 4.08 7.34 -13.79
CA ASP A 2 3.26 6.51 -12.90
C ASP A 2 3.83 6.64 -11.48
N ASP A 3 3.50 7.76 -10.83
CA ASP A 3 4.02 8.15 -9.52
C ASP A 3 3.73 7.09 -8.43
N THR A 4 2.79 6.18 -8.70
CA THR A 4 2.45 5.06 -7.83
C THR A 4 3.58 4.03 -7.72
N VAL A 5 4.31 3.77 -8.81
CA VAL A 5 5.42 2.80 -8.84
C VAL A 5 6.61 3.35 -8.06
N GLN A 6 7.04 4.58 -8.35
CA GLN A 6 8.12 5.25 -7.63
C GLN A 6 7.82 5.34 -6.14
N ARG A 7 6.57 5.69 -5.76
CA ARG A 7 6.13 5.74 -4.37
C ARG A 7 6.22 4.39 -3.68
N ARG A 8 5.76 3.31 -4.33
CA ARG A 8 5.86 1.94 -3.79
C ARG A 8 7.31 1.51 -3.60
N SER A 9 8.17 1.77 -4.58
CA SER A 9 9.60 1.48 -4.49
C SER A 9 10.26 2.23 -3.33
N ASN A 10 9.96 3.52 -3.15
CA ASN A 10 10.43 4.31 -2.00
C ASN A 10 10.00 3.72 -0.65
N LEU A 11 8.74 3.31 -0.52
CA LEU A 11 8.23 2.69 0.71
C LEU A 11 8.94 1.35 0.99
N GLN A 12 9.13 0.53 -0.05
CA GLN A 12 9.80 -0.76 0.08
C GLN A 12 11.26 -0.60 0.54
N VAL A 13 11.98 0.36 -0.04
CA VAL A 13 13.35 0.71 0.37
C VAL A 13 13.38 1.14 1.84
N ALA A 14 12.45 2.01 2.25
CA ALA A 14 12.37 2.50 3.62
C ALA A 14 12.08 1.38 4.64
N TYR A 15 11.18 0.45 4.29
CA TYR A 15 10.89 -0.72 5.11
C TYR A 15 12.10 -1.64 5.26
N ASN A 16 12.73 -2.02 4.15
CA ASN A 16 13.88 -2.91 4.17
C ASN A 16 15.05 -2.32 4.95
N LYS A 17 15.28 -1.01 4.81
CA LYS A 17 16.26 -0.29 5.62
C LYS A 17 15.94 -0.37 7.11
N CYS A 18 14.68 -0.14 7.49
CA CYS A 18 14.26 -0.27 8.88
C CYS A 18 14.53 -1.68 9.43
N LEU A 19 14.24 -2.72 8.64
CA LEU A 19 14.49 -4.11 9.05
C LEU A 19 15.97 -4.37 9.33
N ILE A 20 16.86 -3.88 8.46
CA ILE A 20 18.32 -4.02 8.63
C ILE A 20 18.79 -3.26 9.88
N ASP A 21 18.31 -2.03 10.07
CA ASP A 21 18.62 -1.21 11.26
C ASP A 21 18.13 -1.88 12.57
N ASN A 22 17.16 -2.82 12.48
CA ASN A 22 16.64 -3.61 13.60
C ASN A 22 17.14 -5.08 13.61
N GLY A 23 18.24 -5.37 12.91
CA GLY A 23 18.96 -6.64 13.03
C GLY A 23 18.61 -7.70 11.98
N ALA A 24 17.85 -7.36 10.94
CA ALA A 24 17.75 -8.20 9.75
C ALA A 24 19.07 -8.17 8.95
N LYS A 25 19.37 -9.27 8.25
CA LYS A 25 20.60 -9.35 7.45
C LYS A 25 20.34 -8.82 6.04
N GLU A 26 21.21 -7.94 5.55
CA GLU A 26 21.19 -7.50 4.16
C GLU A 26 21.76 -8.58 3.24
N ASN A 27 21.15 -8.79 2.08
CA ASN A 27 21.69 -9.62 1.02
C ASN A 27 22.77 -8.83 0.26
N THR A 28 24.03 -9.02 0.63
CA THR A 28 25.19 -8.37 0.00
C THR A 28 25.78 -9.18 -1.16
N GLY A 29 25.13 -10.27 -1.59
CA GLY A 29 25.57 -11.12 -2.70
C GLY A 29 26.89 -11.84 -2.48
N ARG A 30 27.39 -11.89 -1.23
CA ARG A 30 28.71 -12.42 -0.95
C ARG A 30 28.78 -13.94 -0.83
N GLU A 31 27.65 -14.64 -0.82
CA GLU A 31 27.60 -16.10 -0.80
C GLU A 31 26.43 -16.68 -1.63
N GLY A 32 26.78 -17.34 -2.74
CA GLY A 32 26.08 -18.57 -3.13
C GLY A 32 25.11 -18.53 -4.29
N VAL A 33 23.95 -17.86 -4.20
CA VAL A 33 22.88 -18.11 -5.21
C VAL A 33 21.84 -17.00 -5.45
N ASP A 34 21.90 -15.85 -4.80
CA ASP A 34 20.91 -14.77 -5.04
C ASP A 34 21.56 -13.58 -5.75
N LEU A 35 20.91 -13.07 -6.81
CA LEU A 35 21.30 -11.83 -7.47
C LEU A 35 21.32 -10.71 -6.42
N ALA A 36 22.51 -10.26 -6.02
CA ALA A 36 22.63 -9.03 -5.27
C ALA A 36 22.14 -7.89 -6.15
N VAL A 37 21.00 -7.31 -5.79
CA VAL A 37 20.63 -6.00 -6.30
C VAL A 37 21.30 -4.99 -5.40
N ALA A 38 22.43 -4.44 -5.87
CA ALA A 38 23.07 -3.32 -5.20
C ALA A 38 22.05 -2.18 -5.07
N PRO A 39 21.93 -1.55 -3.88
CA PRO A 39 21.01 -0.42 -3.72
C PRO A 39 21.38 0.68 -4.71
N GLY A 40 20.38 1.22 -5.40
CA GLY A 40 20.55 2.12 -6.54
C GLY A 40 19.22 2.46 -7.20
N GLU A 41 19.24 2.77 -8.50
CA GLU A 41 18.05 3.06 -9.29
C GLU A 41 17.94 2.09 -10.47
N ASP A 42 16.73 1.69 -10.85
CA ASP A 42 16.48 0.89 -12.06
C ASP A 42 16.58 1.75 -13.34
N ALA A 43 16.36 1.13 -14.50
CA ALA A 43 16.44 1.81 -15.80
C ALA A 43 15.39 2.94 -15.96
N ASP A 44 14.33 2.92 -15.15
CA ASP A 44 13.25 3.90 -15.13
C ASP A 44 13.44 4.95 -14.02
N GLY A 45 14.50 4.85 -13.20
CA GLY A 45 14.80 5.78 -12.10
C GLY A 45 14.13 5.43 -10.76
N ASN A 46 13.52 4.25 -10.62
CA ASN A 46 12.94 3.82 -9.35
C ASN A 46 14.03 3.27 -8.42
N PRO A 47 14.00 3.60 -7.12
CA PRO A 47 14.97 3.08 -6.17
C PRO A 47 14.79 1.56 -6.02
N ILE A 48 15.91 0.83 -6.02
CA ILE A 48 15.96 -0.59 -5.73
C ILE A 48 16.82 -0.83 -4.50
N GLY A 49 16.46 -1.85 -3.71
CA GLY A 49 17.21 -2.29 -2.53
C GLY A 49 17.05 -1.39 -1.29
N PRO A 50 17.73 -1.67 -0.17
CA PRO A 50 18.50 -2.88 0.11
C PRO A 50 17.58 -4.11 0.16
N VAL A 51 18.11 -5.29 -0.18
CA VAL A 51 17.36 -6.56 -0.11
C VAL A 51 17.65 -7.24 1.23
N VAL A 52 16.61 -7.69 1.93
CA VAL A 52 16.73 -8.35 3.22
C VAL A 52 16.72 -9.87 3.05
N LEU A 53 17.63 -10.59 3.70
CA LEU A 53 17.63 -12.04 3.76
C LEU A 53 16.55 -12.55 4.71
N GLU A 54 15.83 -13.59 4.28
CA GLU A 54 14.92 -14.32 5.13
C GLU A 54 15.67 -15.42 5.93
N PRO A 55 15.20 -15.79 7.13
CA PRO A 55 14.05 -15.20 7.82
C PRO A 55 14.37 -13.85 8.50
N VAL A 56 13.45 -12.90 8.37
CA VAL A 56 13.54 -11.61 9.09
C VAL A 56 13.21 -11.80 10.58
N PRO A 57 13.99 -11.23 11.52
CA PRO A 57 13.68 -11.31 12.95
C PRO A 57 12.29 -10.75 13.28
N PRO A 58 11.46 -11.44 14.09
CA PRO A 58 10.13 -10.96 14.46
C PRO A 58 10.13 -9.57 15.14
N ALA A 59 11.16 -9.29 15.94
CA ALA A 59 11.33 -7.98 16.59
C ALA A 59 11.59 -6.86 15.58
N ALA A 60 12.36 -7.13 14.52
CA ALA A 60 12.60 -6.18 13.43
C ALA A 60 11.31 -5.91 12.65
N ARG A 61 10.55 -6.97 12.32
CA ARG A 61 9.22 -6.83 11.70
C ARG A 61 8.30 -5.95 12.54
N ALA A 62 8.18 -6.23 13.85
CA ALA A 62 7.34 -5.47 14.75
C ALA A 62 7.74 -3.99 14.85
N ALA A 63 9.05 -3.69 14.94
CA ALA A 63 9.56 -2.32 15.01
C ALA A 63 9.29 -1.52 13.72
N CYS A 64 9.21 -2.21 12.58
CA CYS A 64 9.11 -1.60 11.26
C CYS A 64 7.71 -1.68 10.64
N LEU A 65 6.69 -2.16 11.36
CA LEU A 65 5.31 -2.25 10.86
C LEU A 65 4.80 -0.91 10.30
N SER A 66 5.12 0.22 10.94
CA SER A 66 4.76 1.57 10.47
C SER A 66 5.41 2.01 9.16
N LYS A 67 6.41 1.25 8.68
CA LYS A 67 7.12 1.48 7.41
C LYS A 67 6.77 0.43 6.37
N LEU A 68 6.03 -0.62 6.74
CA LEU A 68 5.61 -1.63 5.79
C LEU A 68 4.86 -0.90 4.67
N PRO A 69 5.29 -1.06 3.41
CA PRO A 69 4.56 -0.48 2.30
C PRO A 69 3.16 -1.06 2.40
N VAL A 70 2.18 -0.18 2.42
CA VAL A 70 0.79 -0.57 2.20
C VAL A 70 0.78 -1.33 0.89
N MET A 71 0.64 -2.66 0.96
CA MET A 71 0.36 -3.47 -0.21
C MET A 71 -0.87 -2.87 -0.88
N PRO A 72 -1.00 -2.91 -2.22
CA PRO A 72 -2.24 -2.49 -2.84
C PRO A 72 -3.38 -3.19 -2.08
N PRO A 73 -4.35 -2.42 -1.60
CA PRO A 73 -5.32 -2.93 -0.67
C PRO A 73 -6.00 -4.19 -1.23
N GLU A 74 -6.21 -5.20 -0.38
CA GLU A 74 -6.88 -6.43 -0.80
C GLU A 74 -8.37 -6.16 -1.00
N LEU A 75 -8.75 -5.83 -2.23
CA LEU A 75 -10.12 -5.46 -2.61
C LEU A 75 -11.01 -6.68 -2.91
N SER A 76 -10.55 -7.88 -2.57
CA SER A 76 -11.28 -9.11 -2.78
C SER A 76 -11.93 -9.57 -1.47
N PRO A 77 -13.27 -9.66 -1.38
CA PRO A 77 -13.93 -10.20 -0.18
C PRO A 77 -13.55 -11.66 0.11
N ALA A 78 -13.10 -12.40 -0.90
CA ALA A 78 -12.73 -13.81 -0.74
C ALA A 78 -11.44 -14.00 0.07
N THR A 79 -10.54 -13.01 0.05
CA THR A 79 -9.23 -13.05 0.71
C THR A 79 -9.10 -12.05 1.85
N ASN A 80 -10.03 -11.09 1.94
CA ASN A 80 -10.05 -10.05 2.97
C ASN A 80 -11.26 -10.23 3.93
N PRO A 81 -11.05 -10.75 5.15
CA PRO A 81 -12.14 -10.93 6.13
C PRO A 81 -12.71 -9.60 6.65
N ASP A 82 -12.00 -8.49 6.51
CA ASP A 82 -12.43 -7.16 6.90
C ASP A 82 -13.13 -6.39 5.77
N PHE A 83 -13.24 -6.97 4.57
CA PHE A 83 -13.70 -6.29 3.35
C PHE A 83 -14.97 -5.48 3.56
N HIS A 84 -16.03 -6.09 4.10
CA HIS A 84 -17.30 -5.40 4.29
C HIS A 84 -17.16 -4.15 5.19
N ARG A 85 -16.42 -4.27 6.29
CA ARG A 85 -16.19 -3.15 7.22
C ARG A 85 -15.39 -2.03 6.54
N GLN A 86 -14.40 -2.40 5.74
CA GLN A 86 -13.56 -1.45 5.00
C GLN A 86 -14.33 -0.77 3.86
N SER A 87 -15.20 -1.49 3.13
CA SER A 87 -16.05 -0.90 2.10
C SER A 87 -16.99 0.16 2.66
N LEU A 88 -17.54 -0.06 3.86
CA LEU A 88 -18.36 0.95 4.56
C LEU A 88 -17.53 2.16 5.00
N ALA A 89 -16.30 1.93 5.51
CA ALA A 89 -15.39 3.02 5.90
C ALA A 89 -14.96 3.86 4.68
N TYR A 90 -14.70 3.21 3.55
CA TYR A 90 -14.36 3.83 2.28
C TYR A 90 -15.45 4.79 1.78
N VAL A 91 -16.70 4.33 1.73
CA VAL A 91 -17.85 5.19 1.35
C VAL A 91 -18.11 6.29 2.35
N ALA A 92 -17.93 6.03 3.65
CA ALA A 92 -18.05 7.07 4.66
C ALA A 92 -16.99 8.17 4.48
N CYS A 93 -15.72 7.80 4.22
CA CYS A 93 -14.64 8.74 3.96
C CYS A 93 -14.93 9.62 2.73
N MET A 94 -15.36 9.03 1.61
CA MET A 94 -15.72 9.80 0.41
C MET A 94 -16.85 10.78 0.69
N ARG A 95 -17.88 10.34 1.42
CA ARG A 95 -19.01 11.19 1.82
C ARG A 95 -18.55 12.37 2.69
N ASP A 96 -17.65 12.13 3.63
CA ASP A 96 -17.10 13.17 4.51
C ASP A 96 -16.25 14.17 3.73
N GLY A 97 -15.61 13.74 2.64
CA GLY A 97 -14.93 14.61 1.67
C GLY A 97 -15.83 15.30 0.64
N GLY A 98 -17.16 15.12 0.73
CA GLY A 98 -18.14 15.74 -0.15
C GLY A 98 -18.45 14.98 -1.44
N LEU A 99 -17.88 13.77 -1.62
CA LEU A 99 -18.22 12.85 -2.69
C LEU A 99 -19.27 11.84 -2.19
N TYR A 100 -20.52 12.08 -2.54
CA TYR A 100 -21.64 11.26 -2.07
C TYR A 100 -21.87 10.07 -3.01
N VAL A 101 -21.67 8.86 -2.48
CA VAL A 101 -21.80 7.61 -3.24
C VAL A 101 -22.57 6.55 -2.45
N GLU A 102 -23.09 5.56 -3.17
CA GLU A 102 -23.79 4.40 -2.63
C GLU A 102 -23.19 3.12 -3.20
N LEU A 103 -22.86 2.15 -2.34
CA LEU A 103 -22.40 0.83 -2.78
C LEU A 103 -23.51 0.10 -3.54
N LEU A 104 -23.15 -0.50 -4.67
CA LEU A 104 -24.04 -1.32 -5.48
C LEU A 104 -24.14 -2.77 -4.96
N SER A 105 -23.10 -3.24 -4.25
CA SER A 105 -23.06 -4.57 -3.64
C SER A 105 -22.18 -4.58 -2.39
N HIS A 106 -22.34 -5.61 -1.57
CA HIS A 106 -21.45 -5.90 -0.44
C HIS A 106 -20.29 -6.85 -0.83
N ASP A 107 -20.37 -7.45 -2.02
CA ASP A 107 -19.42 -8.45 -2.53
C ASP A 107 -18.32 -7.84 -3.42
N ASN A 108 -18.35 -6.53 -3.64
CA ASN A 108 -17.33 -5.81 -4.37
C ASN A 108 -17.32 -4.32 -3.95
N LEU A 109 -16.44 -3.54 -4.57
CA LEU A 109 -16.32 -2.10 -4.32
C LEU A 109 -17.00 -1.25 -5.39
N ASP A 110 -18.01 -1.81 -6.08
CA ASP A 110 -18.77 -1.03 -7.06
C ASP A 110 -19.70 -0.07 -6.32
N TRP A 111 -19.68 1.20 -6.71
CA TRP A 111 -20.56 2.23 -6.18
C TRP A 111 -21.07 3.14 -7.29
N THR A 112 -22.14 3.88 -7.00
CA THR A 112 -22.68 4.94 -7.87
C THR A 112 -22.80 6.26 -7.12
N TYR A 113 -22.84 7.38 -7.83
CA TYR A 113 -23.12 8.69 -7.24
C TYR A 113 -24.54 8.73 -6.64
N ALA A 114 -24.67 9.33 -5.46
CA ALA A 114 -25.96 9.62 -4.87
C ALA A 114 -26.65 10.78 -5.63
N GLU A 115 -27.96 10.67 -5.82
CA GLU A 115 -28.74 11.72 -6.48
C GLU A 115 -28.75 13.03 -5.68
N GLY A 116 -28.79 14.16 -6.39
CA GLY A 116 -28.94 15.49 -5.77
C GLY A 116 -27.65 16.10 -5.20
N HIS A 117 -26.51 15.45 -5.36
CA HIS A 117 -25.20 15.96 -4.94
C HIS A 117 -24.31 16.31 -6.13
N SER A 118 -23.56 17.41 -6.02
CA SER A 118 -22.51 17.75 -6.98
C SER A 118 -21.26 16.92 -6.73
N VAL A 119 -20.57 16.55 -7.80
CA VAL A 119 -19.27 15.87 -7.70
C VAL A 119 -18.16 16.91 -7.48
N PRO A 120 -17.31 16.78 -6.45
CA PRO A 120 -16.21 17.70 -6.21
C PRO A 120 -15.11 17.56 -7.28
N GLU A 121 -14.37 18.64 -7.57
CA GLU A 121 -13.31 18.63 -8.59
C GLU A 121 -12.15 17.68 -8.25
N ASN A 122 -11.89 17.45 -6.95
CA ASN A 122 -10.85 16.56 -6.46
C ASN A 122 -11.34 15.12 -6.21
N SER A 123 -12.46 14.70 -6.84
CA SER A 123 -13.08 13.39 -6.59
C SER A 123 -12.11 12.22 -6.74
N TYR A 124 -11.25 12.23 -7.75
CA TYR A 124 -10.25 11.17 -7.97
C TYR A 124 -9.21 11.07 -6.84
N GLN A 125 -8.71 12.22 -6.37
CA GLN A 125 -7.76 12.25 -5.25
C GLN A 125 -8.42 11.74 -3.97
N LEU A 126 -9.67 12.17 -3.73
CA LEU A 126 -10.45 11.74 -2.58
C LEU A 126 -10.75 10.24 -2.60
N GLU A 127 -11.05 9.69 -3.78
CA GLU A 127 -11.24 8.25 -3.98
C GLU A 127 -9.97 7.46 -3.60
N ASP A 128 -8.80 7.84 -4.13
CA ASP A 128 -7.52 7.18 -3.83
C ASP A 128 -7.15 7.27 -2.35
N ASP A 129 -7.25 8.48 -1.77
CA ASP A 129 -6.93 8.72 -0.36
C ASP A 129 -7.84 7.88 0.56
N CYS A 130 -9.14 7.85 0.29
CA CYS A 130 -10.09 7.06 1.06
C CYS A 130 -9.91 5.56 0.89
N LEU A 131 -9.50 5.09 -0.30
CA LEU A 131 -9.20 3.68 -0.54
C LEU A 131 -8.00 3.24 0.32
N VAL A 132 -6.95 4.07 0.35
CA VAL A 132 -5.77 3.84 1.18
C VAL A 132 -6.11 3.92 2.66
N GLU A 133 -6.93 4.87 3.09
CA GLU A 133 -7.33 4.98 4.50
C GLU A 133 -8.12 3.75 4.97
N ALA A 134 -9.09 3.30 4.16
CA ALA A 134 -9.96 2.20 4.54
C ALA A 134 -9.28 0.83 4.45
N PHE A 135 -8.46 0.60 3.42
CA PHE A 135 -7.91 -0.72 3.12
C PHE A 135 -6.39 -0.82 3.27
N GLY A 136 -5.69 0.27 3.56
CA GLY A 136 -4.23 0.31 3.56
C GLY A 136 -3.53 -0.39 4.73
N GLY A 137 -4.24 -0.60 5.85
CA GLY A 137 -3.69 -1.25 7.04
C GLY A 137 -2.81 -0.36 7.90
#